data_AF-A0A1J5QCI2-F1
#
_entry.id   AF-A0A1J5QCI2-F1
#
_cell.length_a   1.000
_cell.length_b   1.000
_cell.length_c   1.000
_cell.angle_alpha   90.00
_cell.angle_beta   90.00
_cell.angle_gamma   90.00
#
_symmetry.space_group_name_H-M   'P 1'
#
loop_
_entity.id
_entity.type
_entity.pdbx_description
1 polymer ?
#
loop_
_entity_poly.entity_id
_entity_poly.type
_entity_poly.pdbx_seq_one_letter_code
_entity_poly.pdbx_strand_id
1 'polypeptide(L)'
;MPSRSATRAAVILAVASFLGGCSSTAATHAASAASTPPLQFRLVTSSTDGPCAVPALVTDGPGSACDEPGTSTYQVGASLGTITPTAVTRPGTAGGLTLDLGFDQAGSTKLGELTGKAIGKQLAVLVDG
;
A
#
# COMPACT_ATOMS: atom_id res chain seq x y z
N MET A 1 -58.11 46.20 20.52
CA MET A 1 -56.76 46.19 19.88
C MET A 1 -56.96 46.38 18.38
N PRO A 2 -56.47 47.47 17.77
CA PRO A 2 -56.64 47.69 16.33
C PRO A 2 -55.63 46.87 15.52
N SER A 3 -56.14 46.25 14.47
CA SER A 3 -55.41 45.49 13.44
C SER A 3 -54.79 46.45 12.42
N ARG A 4 -53.50 46.28 12.08
CA ARG A 4 -52.85 46.89 10.91
C ARG A 4 -51.79 45.98 10.30
N SER A 5 -52.07 45.63 9.04
CA SER A 5 -51.28 45.18 7.90
C SER A 5 -49.75 45.13 7.99
N ALA A 6 -49.16 44.10 7.38
CA ALA A 6 -48.17 44.25 6.31
C ALA A 6 -47.87 42.92 5.58
N THR A 7 -48.48 42.73 4.42
CA THR A 7 -48.04 41.79 3.37
C THR A 7 -46.80 42.36 2.68
N ARG A 8 -45.69 41.63 2.62
CA ARG A 8 -44.67 41.83 1.57
C ARG A 8 -44.03 40.51 1.16
N ALA A 9 -44.42 40.06 -0.04
CA ALA A 9 -43.77 39.02 -0.79
C ALA A 9 -42.35 39.45 -1.18
N ALA A 10 -41.36 38.61 -0.91
CA ALA A 10 -39.99 38.81 -1.37
C ALA A 10 -39.77 38.04 -2.68
N VAL A 11 -39.59 38.80 -3.76
CA VAL A 11 -39.18 38.34 -5.08
C VAL A 11 -37.70 37.94 -4.99
N ILE A 12 -37.39 36.66 -5.23
CA ILE A 12 -36.00 36.19 -5.33
C ILE A 12 -35.50 36.52 -6.75
N LEU A 13 -34.73 37.60 -6.85
CA LEU A 13 -33.96 37.95 -8.04
C LEU A 13 -32.76 37.02 -8.16
N ALA A 14 -32.77 36.19 -9.20
CA ALA A 14 -31.57 35.54 -9.71
C ALA A 14 -30.65 36.61 -10.29
N VAL A 15 -29.41 36.68 -9.78
CA VAL A 15 -28.34 37.47 -10.39
C VAL A 15 -27.17 36.51 -10.66
N ALA A 16 -27.06 36.12 -11.93
CA ALA A 16 -25.84 35.57 -12.49
C ALA A 16 -24.88 36.74 -12.76
N SER A 17 -23.70 36.69 -12.17
CA SER A 17 -22.57 37.54 -12.55
C SER A 17 -21.29 36.75 -12.28
N PHE A 18 -20.90 35.95 -13.27
CA PHE A 18 -19.56 35.42 -13.40
C PHE A 18 -18.67 36.54 -13.94
N LEU A 19 -17.58 36.84 -13.22
CA LEU A 19 -16.25 37.29 -13.70
C LEU A 19 -15.57 38.11 -12.60
N GLY A 20 -14.63 37.49 -11.89
CA GLY A 20 -13.77 38.13 -10.91
C GLY A 20 -12.90 37.09 -10.22
N GLY A 21 -11.64 36.98 -10.64
CA GLY A 21 -10.75 35.90 -10.27
C GLY A 21 -10.37 35.83 -8.78
N CYS A 22 -10.38 34.60 -8.27
CA CYS A 22 -9.39 34.10 -7.33
C CYS A 22 -9.02 32.70 -7.81
N SER A 23 -7.95 32.61 -8.63
CA SER A 23 -7.30 31.34 -8.91
C SER A 23 -6.69 30.83 -7.61
N SER A 24 -7.50 30.16 -6.80
CA SER A 24 -7.00 29.20 -5.82
C SER A 24 -6.60 27.97 -6.62
N THR A 25 -5.50 28.09 -7.36
CA THR A 25 -4.78 26.92 -7.84
C THR A 25 -4.17 26.32 -6.58
N ALA A 26 -4.98 25.58 -5.83
CA ALA A 26 -4.46 24.53 -4.99
C ALA A 26 -3.68 23.66 -5.98
N ALA A 27 -2.37 23.87 -5.99
CA ALA A 27 -1.45 22.89 -6.53
C ALA A 27 -1.66 21.64 -5.67
N THR A 28 -2.67 20.85 -6.03
CA THR A 28 -2.57 19.41 -5.92
C THR A 28 -1.29 19.09 -6.65
N HIS A 29 -0.19 19.02 -5.88
CA HIS A 29 0.81 18.02 -6.12
C HIS A 29 0.03 16.72 -6.18
N ALA A 30 -0.48 16.39 -7.37
CA ALA A 30 -0.54 15.02 -7.79
C ALA A 30 0.91 14.57 -7.74
N ALA A 31 1.37 14.21 -6.54
CA ALA A 31 2.44 13.27 -6.39
C ALA A 31 1.97 12.11 -7.25
N SER A 32 2.60 11.94 -8.42
CA SER A 32 2.50 10.73 -9.20
C SER A 32 2.62 9.61 -8.17
N ALA A 33 1.51 8.93 -7.90
CA ALA A 33 1.44 7.96 -6.84
C ALA A 33 2.39 6.84 -7.25
N ALA A 34 3.63 6.89 -6.76
CA ALA A 34 4.59 5.83 -6.90
C ALA A 34 3.90 4.62 -6.28
N SER A 35 3.40 3.73 -7.13
CA SER A 35 2.66 2.57 -6.68
C SER A 35 3.66 1.68 -5.98
N THR A 36 3.45 1.41 -4.69
CA THR A 36 4.30 0.50 -3.93
C THR A 36 4.25 -0.88 -4.61
N PRO A 37 5.40 -1.55 -4.84
CA PRO A 37 5.39 -2.86 -5.47
C PRO A 37 4.61 -3.86 -4.61
N PRO A 38 3.91 -4.82 -5.23
CA PRO A 38 3.23 -5.88 -4.51
C PRO A 38 4.26 -6.78 -3.81
N LEU A 39 3.92 -7.22 -2.59
CA LEU A 39 4.71 -8.18 -1.84
C LEU A 39 4.13 -9.56 -2.05
N GLN A 40 4.95 -10.52 -2.48
CA GLN A 40 4.55 -11.93 -2.61
C GLN A 40 4.97 -12.71 -1.37
N PHE A 41 4.08 -13.59 -0.89
CA PHE A 41 4.31 -14.39 0.30
C PHE A 41 4.46 -15.87 -0.05
N ARG A 42 5.51 -16.51 0.46
CA ARG A 42 5.80 -17.94 0.24
C ARG A 42 6.33 -18.60 1.49
N LEU A 43 6.03 -19.87 1.70
CA LEU A 43 6.65 -20.64 2.78
C LEU A 43 8.10 -20.96 2.42
N VAL A 44 9.01 -20.73 3.35
CA VAL A 44 10.37 -21.26 3.28
C VAL A 44 10.31 -22.75 3.60
N THR A 45 10.91 -23.56 2.73
CA THR A 45 11.00 -25.02 2.90
C THR A 45 12.40 -25.45 3.36
N SER A 46 13.43 -24.71 2.98
CA SER A 46 14.80 -24.86 3.49
C SER A 46 15.62 -23.61 3.23
N SER A 47 16.76 -23.46 3.92
CA SER A 47 17.75 -22.41 3.67
C SER A 47 19.15 -23.02 3.63
N THR A 48 20.02 -22.43 2.81
CA THR A 48 21.44 -22.75 2.73
C THR A 48 22.24 -21.45 2.75
N ASP A 49 23.18 -21.35 3.70
CA ASP A 49 24.09 -20.20 3.79
C ASP A 49 25.16 -20.27 2.69
N GLY A 50 25.50 -19.12 2.11
CA GLY A 50 26.49 -18.97 1.06
C GLY A 50 26.11 -17.92 0.01
N PRO A 51 27.07 -17.48 -0.82
CA PRO A 51 26.81 -16.49 -1.85
C PRO A 51 25.67 -16.95 -2.76
N CYS A 52 24.70 -16.06 -2.99
CA CYS A 52 23.49 -16.32 -3.74
C CYS A 52 23.34 -15.32 -4.90
N ALA A 53 23.04 -15.84 -6.09
CA ALA A 53 22.79 -15.05 -7.29
C ALA A 53 21.73 -15.74 -8.17
N VAL A 54 20.61 -16.17 -7.57
CA VAL A 54 19.49 -16.73 -8.33
C VAL A 54 18.68 -15.61 -9.00
N PRO A 55 18.14 -15.84 -10.22
CA PRO A 55 17.24 -14.89 -10.84
C PRO A 55 15.92 -14.78 -10.06
N ALA A 56 15.24 -13.65 -10.22
CA ALA A 56 13.90 -13.46 -9.65
C ALA A 56 12.90 -14.51 -10.15
N LEU A 57 11.97 -14.89 -9.28
CA LEU A 57 10.92 -15.86 -9.56
C LEU A 57 9.84 -15.25 -10.44
N VAL A 58 9.73 -15.77 -11.66
CA VAL A 58 8.73 -15.33 -12.66
C VAL A 58 7.45 -16.19 -12.68
N THR A 59 7.37 -17.23 -11.83
CA THR A 59 6.21 -18.13 -11.76
C THR A 59 5.72 -18.31 -10.34
N ASP A 60 4.42 -18.60 -10.16
CA ASP A 60 3.82 -18.86 -8.84
C ASP A 60 4.16 -20.26 -8.26
N GLY A 61 4.85 -21.12 -9.02
CA GLY A 61 5.28 -22.44 -8.56
C GLY A 61 6.48 -22.37 -7.60
N PRO A 62 6.85 -23.48 -6.92
CA PRO A 62 8.03 -23.53 -6.06
C PRO A 62 9.31 -23.06 -6.77
N GLY A 63 10.26 -22.53 -6.00
CA GLY A 63 11.50 -22.02 -6.55
C GLY A 63 12.54 -21.66 -5.49
N SER A 64 13.55 -20.90 -5.90
CA SER A 64 14.64 -20.45 -5.05
C SER A 64 14.74 -18.92 -5.08
N ALA A 65 15.05 -18.31 -3.94
CA ALA A 65 15.25 -16.87 -3.82
C ALA A 65 16.48 -16.57 -2.94
N CYS A 66 17.12 -15.43 -3.16
CA CYS A 66 18.19 -14.94 -2.29
C CYS A 66 17.60 -14.06 -1.18
N ASP A 67 18.27 -13.99 -0.04
CA ASP A 67 18.11 -12.82 0.84
C ASP A 67 18.64 -11.55 0.17
N GLU A 68 18.23 -10.39 0.68
CA GLU A 68 18.66 -9.08 0.16
C GLU A 68 20.20 -8.92 0.13
N PRO A 69 20.96 -9.39 1.13
CA PRO A 69 22.43 -9.34 1.07
C PRO A 69 23.06 -10.33 0.08
N GLY A 70 22.32 -11.29 -0.46
CA GLY A 70 22.86 -12.34 -1.35
C GLY A 70 23.78 -13.33 -0.64
N THR A 71 23.54 -13.58 0.66
CA THR A 71 24.36 -14.44 1.52
C THR A 71 23.68 -15.75 1.91
N SER A 72 22.41 -15.92 1.55
CA SER A 72 21.66 -17.14 1.81
C SER A 72 20.72 -17.45 0.64
N THR A 73 20.58 -18.73 0.31
CA THR A 73 19.60 -19.22 -0.66
C THR A 73 18.44 -19.88 0.07
N TYR A 74 17.22 -19.42 -0.17
CA TYR A 74 15.99 -19.99 0.37
C TYR A 74 15.28 -20.80 -0.70
N GLN A 75 14.93 -22.05 -0.36
CA GLN A 75 13.92 -22.78 -1.11
C GLN A 75 12.54 -22.33 -0.63
N VAL A 76 11.69 -21.96 -1.57
CA VAL A 76 10.35 -21.43 -1.29
C VAL A 76 9.29 -22.26 -2.01
N GLY A 77 8.15 -22.45 -1.34
CA GLY A 77 7.00 -23.11 -1.92
C GLY A 77 6.30 -22.27 -3.00
N ALA A 78 5.13 -22.76 -3.43
CA ALA A 78 4.24 -22.00 -4.29
C ALA A 78 3.78 -20.69 -3.61
N SER A 79 3.44 -19.70 -4.44
CA SER A 79 2.84 -18.43 -4.02
C SER A 79 1.62 -18.67 -3.14
N LEU A 80 1.63 -18.11 -1.93
CA LEU A 80 0.44 -18.07 -1.08
C LEU A 80 -0.48 -16.90 -1.45
N GLY A 81 0.08 -15.89 -2.13
CA GLY A 81 -0.62 -14.70 -2.60
C GLY A 81 0.24 -13.45 -2.54
N THR A 82 -0.31 -12.36 -3.07
CA THR A 82 0.33 -11.03 -3.08
C THR A 82 -0.50 -10.01 -2.30
N ILE A 83 0.17 -9.04 -1.67
CA ILE A 83 -0.47 -7.89 -1.02
C ILE A 83 0.29 -6.63 -1.43
N THR A 84 -0.43 -5.62 -1.90
CA THR A 84 0.12 -4.30 -2.20
C THR A 84 -0.02 -3.41 -0.98
N PRO A 85 1.08 -2.92 -0.38
CA PRO A 85 0.99 -1.93 0.68
C PRO A 85 0.40 -0.62 0.15
N THR A 86 -0.37 0.07 0.99
CA THR A 86 -0.93 1.39 0.68
C THR A 86 -0.02 2.53 1.14
N ALA A 87 0.91 2.24 2.05
CA ALA A 87 1.93 3.17 2.51
C ALA A 87 3.22 2.44 2.86
N VAL A 88 4.35 3.12 2.67
CA VAL A 88 5.66 2.65 3.15
C VAL A 88 6.32 3.82 3.87
N THR A 89 6.63 3.64 5.14
CA THR A 89 7.31 4.63 5.96
C THR A 89 8.60 4.05 6.52
N ARG A 90 9.66 4.87 6.62
CA ARG A 90 10.89 4.48 7.28
C ARG A 90 10.90 5.10 8.68
N PRO A 91 10.65 4.32 9.75
CA PRO A 91 10.82 4.84 11.10
C PRO A 91 12.30 5.19 11.31
N GLY A 92 12.56 6.44 11.68
CA GLY A 92 13.93 6.95 11.78
C GLY A 92 14.63 6.44 13.05
N THR A 93 15.64 5.59 12.88
CA THR A 93 16.81 5.52 13.77
C THR A 93 17.98 4.85 13.07
N ALA A 94 19.18 5.38 13.33
CA ALA A 94 20.44 4.87 12.80
C ALA A 94 20.74 3.48 13.36
N GLY A 95 20.83 2.47 12.49
CA GLY A 95 21.21 1.11 12.88
C GLY A 95 20.36 -0.01 12.27
N GLY A 96 19.91 0.13 11.01
CA GLY A 96 19.17 -0.91 10.27
C GLY A 96 18.14 -0.30 9.33
N LEU A 97 17.89 -0.93 8.17
CA LEU A 97 16.79 -0.55 7.29
C LEU A 97 15.51 -1.25 7.78
N THR A 98 14.73 -0.57 8.62
CA THR A 98 13.37 -1.00 8.95
C THR A 98 12.36 -0.20 8.13
N LEU A 99 11.36 -0.89 7.58
CA LEU A 99 10.27 -0.28 6.83
C LEU A 99 8.95 -0.68 7.48
N ASP A 100 8.11 0.31 7.75
CA ASP A 100 6.74 0.12 8.18
C ASP A 100 5.84 0.12 6.94
N LEU A 101 5.04 -0.94 6.82
CA LEU A 101 4.14 -1.16 5.69
C LEU A 101 2.70 -0.96 6.14
N GLY A 102 2.04 0.05 5.58
CA GLY A 102 0.62 0.28 5.75
C GLY A 102 -0.19 -0.60 4.81
N PHE A 103 -1.25 -1.23 5.33
CA PHE A 103 -2.21 -1.99 4.55
C PHE A 103 -3.61 -1.45 4.81
N ASP A 104 -4.48 -1.51 3.81
CA ASP A 104 -5.91 -1.27 4.00
C ASP A 104 -6.60 -2.48 4.65
N GLN A 105 -7.90 -2.37 4.92
CA GLN A 105 -8.67 -3.43 5.58
C GLN A 105 -8.63 -4.77 4.83
N ALA A 106 -8.66 -4.73 3.50
CA ALA A 106 -8.61 -5.93 2.66
C ALA A 106 -7.21 -6.57 2.72
N GLY A 107 -6.16 -5.76 2.63
CA GLY A 107 -4.76 -6.17 2.76
C GLY A 107 -4.46 -6.75 4.14
N SER A 108 -4.92 -6.12 5.22
CA SER A 108 -4.77 -6.64 6.59
C SER A 108 -5.48 -7.98 6.78
N THR A 109 -6.70 -8.12 6.26
CA THR A 109 -7.46 -9.39 6.32
C THR A 109 -6.70 -10.50 5.59
N LYS A 110 -6.26 -10.21 4.36
CA LYS A 110 -5.47 -11.16 3.55
C LYS A 110 -4.15 -11.51 4.22
N LEU A 111 -3.45 -10.55 4.81
CA LEU A 111 -2.21 -10.80 5.55
C LEU A 111 -2.46 -11.74 6.73
N GLY A 112 -3.57 -11.55 7.46
CA GLY A 112 -4.01 -12.45 8.52
C GLY A 112 -4.25 -13.88 8.03
N GLU A 113 -4.92 -14.06 6.89
CA GLU A 113 -5.13 -15.38 6.28
C GLU A 113 -3.82 -16.05 5.84
N LEU A 114 -2.90 -15.28 5.22
CA LEU A 114 -1.61 -15.80 4.75
C LEU A 114 -0.71 -16.20 5.92
N THR A 115 -0.60 -15.34 6.93
CA THR A 115 0.21 -15.61 8.12
C THR A 115 -0.40 -16.73 8.97
N GLY A 116 -1.74 -16.84 9.00
CA GLY A 116 -2.45 -17.98 9.60
C GLY A 116 -2.07 -19.33 8.99
N LYS A 117 -1.79 -19.38 7.68
CA LYS A 117 -1.29 -20.60 6.99
C LYS A 117 0.19 -20.90 7.28
N ALA A 118 0.92 -19.93 7.81
CA ALA A 118 2.36 -19.99 8.07
C ALA A 118 2.72 -20.11 9.55
N ILE A 119 1.75 -20.38 10.44
CA ILE A 119 1.99 -20.55 11.87
C ILE A 119 3.07 -21.62 12.12
N GLY A 120 4.10 -21.26 12.89
CA GLY A 120 5.22 -22.14 13.20
C GLY A 120 6.19 -22.40 12.03
N LYS A 121 6.05 -21.67 10.92
CA LYS A 121 6.91 -21.76 9.74
C LYS A 121 7.53 -20.41 9.43
N GLN A 122 8.59 -20.42 8.62
CA GLN A 122 9.16 -19.20 8.07
C GLN A 122 8.38 -18.77 6.81
N LEU A 123 8.00 -17.49 6.77
CA LEU A 123 7.30 -16.88 5.65
C LEU A 123 8.26 -15.90 4.96
N ALA A 124 8.60 -16.19 3.71
CA ALA A 124 9.36 -15.28 2.86
C ALA A 124 8.45 -14.18 2.32
N VAL A 125 8.99 -12.96 2.30
CA VAL A 125 8.41 -11.79 1.64
C VAL A 125 9.28 -11.47 0.45
N LEU A 126 8.74 -11.59 -0.75
CA LEU A 126 9.43 -11.38 -2.01
C LEU A 126 9.01 -10.04 -2.63
N VAL A 127 9.97 -9.34 -3.21
CA VAL A 127 9.80 -8.05 -3.89
C VAL A 127 10.27 -8.23 -5.32
N ASP A 128 9.34 -8.14 -6.28
CA ASP A 128 9.59 -8.36 -7.71
C ASP A 128 10.10 -9.77 -8.08
N GLY A 129 9.70 -10.77 -7.30
CA GLY A 129 10.10 -12.19 -7.45
C GLY A 129 11.28 -12.54 -6.56
#